data_AF-A0A942RT24-F1
#
_entry.id   AF-A0A942RT24-F1
#
_cell.length_a   1.000
_cell.length_b   1.000
_cell.length_c   1.000
_cell.angle_alpha   90.00
_cell.angle_beta   90.00
_cell.angle_gamma   90.00
#
_symmetry.space_group_name_H-M   'P 1'
#
loop_
_entity.id
_entity.type
_entity.pdbx_description
1 polymer ?
#
loop_
_entity_poly.entity_id
_entity_poly.type
_entity_poly.pdbx_seq_one_letter_code
_entity_poly.pdbx_strand_id
1 'polypeptide(L)'
;MVNIKMMLFSLFFLSLSFGQNKAEKSNQKLEISTELNVEKLKEAVKKEIENNQAKFIVFGISDMLTKEHVKFTEKYGIGFFRETCAIYPALEQKAKITNALIEAHLHSKFGDEWRTNLPETPFGISPDGID
;
A
#
# COMPACT_ATOMS: atom_id res chain seq x y z
N MET A 1 22.53 40.97 -58.64
CA MET A 1 22.44 39.53 -58.33
C MET A 1 22.59 39.35 -56.83
N VAL A 2 21.49 39.12 -56.12
CA VAL A 2 21.46 38.82 -54.68
C VAL A 2 20.81 37.45 -54.53
N ASN A 3 21.45 36.57 -53.76
CA ASN A 3 21.22 35.13 -53.68
C ASN A 3 19.85 34.77 -53.07
N ILE A 4 19.00 34.12 -53.87
CA ILE A 4 17.66 33.60 -53.52
C ILE A 4 17.68 32.37 -52.59
N LYS A 5 18.84 31.93 -52.10
CA LYS A 5 18.94 30.72 -51.24
C LYS A 5 18.70 30.95 -49.75
N MET A 6 18.44 32.18 -49.30
CA MET A 6 18.32 32.51 -47.88
C MET A 6 16.90 32.96 -47.50
N MET A 7 15.85 32.31 -48.04
CA MET A 7 14.46 32.59 -47.65
C MET A 7 13.55 31.35 -47.58
N LEU A 8 14.13 30.15 -47.48
CA LEU A 8 13.37 28.89 -47.37
C LEU A 8 13.72 28.06 -46.14
N PHE A 9 14.06 28.73 -45.03
CA PHE A 9 14.24 28.06 -43.72
C PHE A 9 13.28 28.58 -42.63
N SER A 10 12.25 29.35 -43.02
CA SER A 10 11.38 30.07 -42.07
C SER A 10 9.92 29.60 -42.03
N LEU A 11 9.60 28.39 -42.50
CA LEU A 11 8.23 27.87 -42.56
C LEU A 11 8.01 26.50 -41.88
N PHE A 12 8.80 26.17 -40.84
CA PHE A 12 8.61 24.93 -40.08
C PHE A 12 8.50 25.13 -38.55
N PHE A 13 7.87 26.22 -38.10
CA PHE A 13 7.58 26.43 -36.67
C PHE A 13 6.18 27.05 -36.44
N LEU A 14 5.17 26.61 -37.19
CA LEU A 14 3.78 27.05 -36.99
C LEU A 14 2.79 25.96 -36.56
N SER A 15 3.28 24.82 -36.09
CA SER A 15 2.41 23.81 -35.49
C SER A 15 3.07 23.22 -34.26
N LEU A 16 2.91 23.88 -33.11
CA LEU A 16 2.85 23.27 -31.78
C LEU A 16 2.38 24.32 -30.75
N SER A 17 1.20 24.91 -31.00
CA SER A 17 0.45 25.63 -29.95
C SER A 17 -0.71 24.77 -29.46
N PHE A 18 -0.38 23.62 -28.88
CA PHE A 18 -1.23 22.95 -27.88
C PHE A 18 -0.38 22.78 -26.62
N GLY A 19 0.03 23.91 -26.04
CA GLY A 19 0.62 23.98 -24.71
C GLY A 19 -0.49 24.18 -23.69
N GLN A 20 -0.65 23.22 -22.80
CA GLN A 20 -1.75 23.05 -21.87
C GLN A 20 -1.90 24.26 -20.93
N ASN A 21 -3.11 24.82 -20.86
CA ASN A 21 -3.57 25.55 -19.68
C ASN A 21 -3.58 24.55 -18.50
N LYS A 22 -2.51 24.49 -17.72
CA LYS A 22 -2.57 23.96 -16.36
C LYS A 22 -2.63 25.14 -15.42
N ALA A 23 -3.84 25.37 -14.92
CA ALA A 23 -4.04 26.15 -13.72
C ALA A 23 -3.12 25.59 -12.63
N GLU A 24 -2.12 26.36 -12.26
CA GLU A 24 -1.24 26.09 -11.14
C GLU A 24 -2.04 26.34 -9.85
N LYS A 25 -2.75 25.31 -9.38
CA LYS A 25 -3.16 25.22 -7.98
C LYS A 25 -1.96 24.79 -7.16
N SER A 26 -1.02 25.70 -6.94
CA SER A 26 -0.10 25.58 -5.82
C SER A 26 -0.87 25.96 -4.54
N ASN A 27 -0.51 25.31 -3.44
CA ASN A 27 -1.18 25.31 -2.13
C ASN A 27 -2.31 24.28 -1.96
N GLN A 28 -2.04 23.01 -2.30
CA GLN A 28 -2.52 21.95 -1.42
C GLN A 28 -1.45 21.71 -0.35
N LYS A 29 -1.50 22.54 0.69
CA LYS A 29 -1.07 22.15 2.03
C LYS A 29 -1.80 20.84 2.33
N LEU A 30 -1.10 19.73 2.17
CA LEU A 30 -1.60 18.41 2.57
C LEU A 30 -1.67 18.45 4.10
N GLU A 31 -2.79 18.90 4.62
CA GLU A 31 -3.17 18.70 6.00
C GLU A 31 -3.35 17.21 6.21
N ILE A 32 -2.25 16.55 6.61
CA ILE A 32 -2.24 15.22 7.17
C ILE A 32 -2.89 15.33 8.55
N SER A 33 -4.22 15.27 8.53
CA SER A 33 -5.03 14.81 9.65
C SER A 33 -6.29 14.18 9.08
N THR A 34 -6.11 13.15 8.24
CA THR A 34 -7.21 12.23 7.97
C THR A 34 -7.36 11.37 9.22
N GLU A 35 -8.30 11.76 10.09
CA GLU A 35 -8.65 10.99 11.27
C GLU A 35 -9.02 9.57 10.83
N LEU A 36 -8.26 8.57 11.29
CA LEU A 36 -8.52 7.18 10.94
C LEU A 36 -9.90 6.80 11.51
N ASN A 37 -10.88 6.60 10.64
CA ASN A 37 -12.16 6.05 11.07
C ASN A 37 -11.99 4.55 11.36
N VAL A 38 -11.79 4.24 12.65
CA VAL A 38 -11.51 2.89 13.14
C VAL A 38 -12.64 1.91 12.80
N GLU A 39 -13.90 2.30 12.94
CA GLU A 39 -15.02 1.40 12.68
C GLU A 39 -15.14 1.06 11.18
N LYS A 40 -14.92 2.06 10.32
CA LYS A 40 -14.86 1.82 8.87
C LYS A 40 -13.68 0.92 8.49
N LEU A 41 -12.53 1.06 9.15
CA LEU A 41 -11.38 0.18 8.94
C LEU A 41 -11.70 -1.25 9.36
N LYS A 42 -12.26 -1.46 10.55
CA LYS A 42 -12.62 -2.79 11.06
C LYS A 42 -13.58 -3.50 10.11
N GLU A 43 -14.60 -2.79 9.63
CA GLU A 43 -15.58 -3.35 8.68
C GLU A 43 -14.93 -3.71 7.35
N ALA A 44 -14.03 -2.87 6.83
CA ALA A 44 -13.27 -3.17 5.62
C ALA A 44 -12.43 -4.44 5.79
N VAL A 45 -11.70 -4.58 6.90
CA VAL A 45 -10.88 -5.77 7.18
C VAL A 45 -11.72 -7.03 7.30
N LYS A 46 -12.87 -6.99 7.99
CA LYS A 46 -13.80 -8.13 8.07
C LYS A 46 -14.26 -8.58 6.69
N LYS A 47 -14.67 -7.62 5.85
CA LYS A 47 -15.07 -7.90 4.47
C LYS A 47 -13.92 -8.49 3.65
N GLU A 48 -12.70 -8.01 3.84
CA GLU A 48 -11.52 -8.59 3.17
C GLU A 48 -11.25 -10.02 3.64
N ILE A 49 -11.43 -10.33 4.93
CA ILE A 49 -11.32 -11.70 5.46
C ILE A 49 -12.37 -12.62 4.81
N GLU A 50 -13.63 -12.19 4.76
CA GLU A 50 -14.73 -12.96 4.15
C GLU A 50 -14.49 -13.25 2.66
N ASN A 51 -13.83 -12.33 1.96
CA ASN A 51 -13.50 -12.47 0.54
C ASN A 51 -12.15 -13.14 0.26
N ASN A 52 -11.43 -13.63 1.29
CA ASN A 52 -10.06 -14.17 1.18
C ASN A 52 -9.08 -13.18 0.51
N GLN A 53 -9.22 -11.90 0.83
CA GLN A 53 -8.41 -10.79 0.32
C GLN A 53 -7.61 -10.07 1.41
N ALA A 54 -7.83 -10.43 2.68
CA ALA A 54 -7.15 -9.82 3.81
C ALA A 54 -5.64 -10.07 3.78
N LYS A 55 -4.89 -9.07 4.23
CA LYS A 55 -3.43 -9.09 4.24
C LYS A 55 -2.88 -8.55 5.54
N PHE A 56 -1.92 -9.27 6.12
CA PHE A 56 -1.11 -8.73 7.19
C PHE A 56 -0.29 -7.54 6.71
N ILE A 57 -0.22 -6.50 7.54
CA ILE A 57 0.65 -5.34 7.29
C ILE A 57 1.99 -5.59 7.97
N VAL A 58 3.05 -5.58 7.16
CA VAL A 58 4.45 -5.75 7.58
C VAL A 58 5.23 -4.52 7.11
N PHE A 59 6.25 -4.12 7.86
CA PHE A 59 7.10 -2.98 7.51
C PHE A 59 8.48 -3.49 7.10
N GLY A 60 9.04 -2.96 6.00
CA GLY A 60 10.35 -3.38 5.54
C GLY A 60 10.95 -2.49 4.46
N ILE A 61 12.22 -2.76 4.14
CA ILE A 61 12.98 -2.02 3.12
C ILE A 61 12.86 -2.68 1.74
N SER A 62 12.81 -4.02 1.69
CA SER A 62 12.63 -4.77 0.46
C SER A 62 11.15 -4.96 0.17
N ASP A 63 10.71 -4.77 -1.07
CA ASP A 63 9.34 -4.99 -1.54
C ASP A 63 9.01 -6.47 -1.83
N MET A 64 9.96 -7.37 -1.61
CA MET A 64 9.82 -8.76 -2.04
C MET A 64 9.07 -9.62 -1.02
N LEU A 65 8.07 -10.35 -1.52
CA LEU A 65 7.46 -11.49 -0.83
C LEU A 65 8.19 -12.77 -1.26
N THR A 66 8.55 -13.60 -0.30
CA THR A 66 9.27 -14.86 -0.54
C THR A 66 8.30 -16.00 -0.87
N LYS A 67 8.83 -17.18 -1.23
CA LYS A 67 8.02 -18.39 -1.45
C LYS A 67 7.26 -18.82 -0.20
N GLU A 68 7.79 -18.55 0.98
CA GLU A 68 7.17 -18.85 2.27
C GLU A 68 5.91 -18.01 2.49
N HIS A 69 5.91 -16.76 2.02
CA HIS A 69 4.71 -15.90 2.05
C HIS A 69 3.60 -16.45 1.15
N VAL A 70 3.97 -16.92 -0.05
CA VAL A 70 3.02 -17.55 -0.97
C VAL A 70 2.41 -18.80 -0.35
N LYS A 71 3.25 -19.70 0.22
CA LYS A 71 2.78 -20.90 0.91
C LYS A 71 1.85 -20.60 2.08
N PHE A 72 2.16 -19.59 2.89
CA PHE A 72 1.29 -19.15 3.98
C PHE A 72 -0.07 -18.67 3.44
N THR A 73 -0.05 -17.86 2.38
CA THR A 73 -1.26 -17.33 1.74
C THR A 73 -2.13 -18.46 1.18
N GLU A 74 -1.53 -19.45 0.52
CA GLU A 74 -2.23 -20.62 -0.01
C GLU A 74 -2.86 -21.47 1.10
N LYS A 75 -2.14 -21.65 2.23
CA LYS A 75 -2.61 -22.46 3.36
C LYS A 75 -3.73 -21.78 4.17
N TYR A 76 -3.61 -20.48 4.42
CA TYR A 76 -4.48 -19.76 5.37
C TYR A 76 -5.45 -18.76 4.73
N GLY A 77 -5.29 -18.45 3.44
CA GLY A 77 -6.12 -17.47 2.74
C GLY A 77 -5.83 -16.01 3.13
N ILE A 78 -4.73 -15.76 3.86
CA ILE A 78 -4.30 -14.45 4.33
C ILE A 78 -2.98 -14.09 3.67
N GLY A 79 -2.95 -12.96 2.97
CA GLY A 79 -1.74 -12.47 2.31
C GLY A 79 -0.90 -11.54 3.17
N PHE A 80 0.07 -10.88 2.53
CA PHE A 80 0.92 -9.87 3.13
C PHE A 80 0.92 -8.61 2.27
N PHE A 81 0.86 -7.46 2.93
CA PHE A 81 1.03 -6.15 2.35
C PHE A 81 2.19 -5.46 3.06
N ARG A 82 3.22 -5.13 2.28
CA ARG A 82 4.41 -4.50 2.82
C ARG A 82 4.36 -3.00 2.67
N GLU A 83 4.40 -2.33 3.80
CA GLU A 83 4.59 -0.89 3.89
C GLU A 83 6.09 -0.56 3.98
N THR A 84 6.41 0.67 3.59
CA THR A 84 7.79 1.19 3.68
C THR A 84 8.26 1.25 5.13
N CYS A 85 9.57 1.30 5.37
CA CYS A 85 10.12 1.42 6.73
C CYS A 85 9.78 2.73 7.47
N ALA A 86 9.21 3.73 6.79
CA ALA A 86 8.76 4.97 7.42
C ALA A 86 7.40 4.74 8.10
N ILE A 87 7.42 4.60 9.42
CA ILE A 87 6.22 4.39 10.24
C ILE A 87 5.73 5.75 10.77
N TYR A 88 4.49 6.10 10.46
CA TYR A 88 3.78 7.25 11.03
C TYR A 88 2.53 6.80 11.80
N PRO A 89 2.02 7.59 12.78
CA PRO A 89 1.02 7.10 13.74
C PRO A 89 -0.24 6.50 13.13
N ALA A 90 -0.78 7.10 12.07
CA ALA A 90 -1.97 6.58 11.39
C ALA A 90 -1.72 5.21 10.74
N LEU A 91 -0.52 4.99 10.19
CA LEU A 91 -0.15 3.73 9.57
C LEU A 91 0.13 2.65 10.60
N GLU A 92 0.77 3.01 11.71
CA GLU A 92 0.95 2.14 12.87
C GLU A 92 -0.40 1.66 13.42
N GLN A 93 -1.34 2.58 13.61
CA GLN A 93 -2.67 2.27 14.12
C GLN A 93 -3.45 1.37 13.16
N LYS A 94 -3.37 1.64 11.85
CA LYS A 94 -3.95 0.78 10.81
C LYS A 94 -3.37 -0.63 10.89
N ALA A 95 -2.05 -0.78 10.94
CA ALA A 95 -1.38 -2.07 11.01
C ALA A 95 -1.80 -2.87 12.25
N LYS A 96 -1.80 -2.25 13.44
CA LYS A 96 -2.24 -2.88 14.69
C LYS A 96 -3.68 -3.39 14.60
N ILE A 97 -4.62 -2.55 14.13
CA ILE A 97 -6.03 -2.94 14.03
C ILE A 97 -6.23 -4.06 13.00
N THR A 98 -5.66 -3.91 11.81
CA THR A 98 -5.77 -4.91 10.74
C THR A 98 -5.20 -6.26 11.19
N ASN A 99 -3.98 -6.25 11.72
CA ASN A 99 -3.29 -7.47 12.09
C ASN A 99 -3.96 -8.18 13.28
N ALA A 100 -4.45 -7.45 14.28
CA ALA A 100 -5.20 -8.04 15.40
C ALA A 100 -6.51 -8.71 14.97
N LEU A 101 -7.23 -8.13 14.00
CA LEU A 101 -8.45 -8.76 13.45
C LEU A 101 -8.15 -10.04 12.67
N ILE A 102 -7.06 -10.02 11.88
CA ILE A 102 -6.61 -11.21 11.14
C ILE A 102 -6.13 -12.29 12.12
N GLU A 103 -5.38 -11.92 13.16
CA GLU A 103 -4.95 -12.82 14.23
C GLU A 103 -6.14 -13.50 14.90
N ALA A 104 -7.15 -12.73 15.32
CA ALA A 104 -8.36 -13.27 15.92
C ALA A 104 -9.09 -14.24 14.98
N HIS A 105 -9.15 -13.93 13.67
CA HIS A 105 -9.73 -14.81 12.67
C HIS A 105 -8.94 -16.13 12.52
N LEU A 106 -7.62 -16.04 12.38
CA LEU A 106 -6.76 -17.22 12.23
C LEU A 106 -6.77 -18.08 13.50
N HIS A 107 -6.72 -17.47 14.68
CA HIS A 107 -6.80 -18.18 15.94
C HIS A 107 -8.16 -18.87 16.12
N SER A 108 -9.27 -18.19 15.79
CA SER A 108 -10.60 -18.81 15.83
C SER A 108 -10.76 -19.99 14.86
N LYS A 109 -10.05 -19.98 13.73
CA LYS A 109 -10.22 -20.99 12.67
C LYS A 109 -9.22 -22.14 12.76
N PHE A 110 -8.00 -21.87 13.23
CA PHE A 110 -6.85 -22.77 13.17
C PHE A 110 -6.13 -22.97 14.51
N GLY A 111 -6.58 -22.33 15.60
CA GLY A 111 -5.84 -22.32 16.87
C GLY A 111 -4.51 -21.59 16.73
N ASP A 112 -3.45 -22.07 17.39
CA ASP A 112 -2.13 -21.43 17.33
C ASP A 112 -1.19 -21.97 16.24
N GLU A 113 -1.59 -23.01 15.50
CA GLU A 113 -0.75 -23.65 14.48
C GLU A 113 -0.29 -22.69 13.38
N TRP A 114 -1.09 -21.67 13.05
CA TRP A 114 -0.73 -20.70 12.02
C TRP A 114 0.50 -19.86 12.40
N ARG A 115 0.75 -19.63 13.69
CA ARG A 115 1.88 -18.80 14.17
C ARG A 115 3.22 -19.41 13.77
N THR A 116 3.38 -20.73 13.89
CA THR A 116 4.63 -21.43 13.54
C THR A 116 4.90 -21.47 12.04
N ASN A 117 3.90 -21.12 11.22
CA ASN A 117 4.00 -21.09 9.77
C ASN A 117 4.22 -19.66 9.23
N LEU A 118 4.24 -18.63 10.09
CA LEU A 118 4.49 -17.26 9.66
C LEU A 118 5.90 -17.13 9.06
N PRO A 119 6.04 -16.55 7.86
CA PRO A 119 7.34 -16.26 7.27
C PRO A 119 8.04 -15.06 7.93
N GLU A 120 7.27 -14.14 8.51
CA GLU A 120 7.73 -13.01 9.31
C GLU A 120 6.61 -12.59 10.27
N THR A 121 6.95 -11.93 11.37
CA THR A 121 5.98 -11.46 12.36
C THR A 121 5.28 -10.18 11.88
N PRO A 122 3.95 -10.17 11.71
CA PRO A 122 3.22 -8.95 11.38
C PRO A 122 3.32 -7.90 12.48
N PHE A 123 3.24 -6.63 12.09
CA PHE A 123 3.38 -5.54 13.05
C PHE A 123 2.28 -5.57 14.12
N GLY A 124 2.66 -5.43 15.39
CA GLY A 124 1.72 -5.44 16.51
C GLY A 124 1.19 -6.81 16.92
N ILE A 125 1.76 -7.90 16.39
CA ILE A 125 1.50 -9.28 16.84
C ILE A 125 2.70 -9.79 17.64
N SER A 126 2.43 -10.42 18.78
CA SER A 126 3.44 -11.13 19.57
C SER A 126 3.64 -12.57 19.01
N PRO A 127 4.88 -13.02 18.77
CA PRO A 127 5.15 -14.41 18.35
C PRO A 127 4.61 -15.44 19.34
N ASP A 128 4.64 -15.11 20.63
CA ASP A 128 4.31 -16.02 21.73
C ASP A 128 2.85 -15.87 22.20
N GLY A 129 2.06 -14.97 21.59
CA GLY A 129 0.65 -14.73 21.96
C GLY A 129 0.47 -14.13 23.36
N ILE A 130 1.53 -13.58 23.96
CA ILE A 130 1.51 -12.89 25.25
C ILE A 130 1.78 -11.41 24.96
N ASP A 131 0.78 -10.59 25.27
CA ASP A 131 0.83 -9.12 25.28
C ASP A 131 1.16 -8.61 26.68
#